data_AF-A0A484KCI3-F1
#
_entry.id   AF-A0A484KCI3-F1
#
_cell.length_a   1.000
_cell.length_b   1.000
_cell.length_c   1.000
_cell.angle_alpha   90.00
_cell.angle_beta   90.00
_cell.angle_gamma   90.00
#
_symmetry.space_group_name_H-M   'P 1'
#
loop_
_entity.id
_entity.type
_entity.pdbx_description
1 polymer ?
#
loop_
_entity_poly.entity_id
_entity_poly.type
_entity_poly.pdbx_seq_one_letter_code
_entity_poly.pdbx_strand_id
1 'polypeptide(L)'
;MGNVTADVEATPPSAAAEEVCAVRQVDLTVPKTDDPALPVLTFRMWVLGVASCVLLSFVNQFFWYRTEPLMVTAISAQIAVVPLGHLMARLIPATVFFKGTRAQFSLNPGPFNVKEHVLITIFANAGAGTVYATHILSAVKLYYKRPLGFFPALLVMLTTQMLGYGWAGVFRKHLVEPGEMWWPGNLVQVSLFRYLKIVKNLESLFE
;
A
#
# COMPACT_ATOMS: atom_id res chain seq x y z
N MET A 1 -41.31 -54.08 4.58
CA MET A 1 -40.17 -53.47 3.85
C MET A 1 -40.63 -52.09 3.39
N GLY A 2 -40.56 -51.10 4.28
CA GLY A 2 -40.98 -49.73 3.99
C GLY A 2 -39.79 -48.96 3.42
N ASN A 3 -39.88 -48.53 2.16
CA ASN A 3 -38.89 -47.63 1.58
C ASN A 3 -39.41 -46.20 1.70
N VAL A 4 -38.84 -45.52 2.69
CA VAL A 4 -38.83 -44.07 2.86
C VAL A 4 -38.06 -43.48 1.68
N THR A 5 -38.75 -42.89 0.70
CA THR A 5 -38.12 -41.93 -0.20
C THR A 5 -38.00 -40.63 0.58
N ALA A 6 -36.80 -40.38 1.11
CA ALA A 6 -36.41 -39.07 1.61
C ALA A 6 -36.39 -38.12 0.42
N ASP A 7 -37.28 -37.15 0.41
CA ASP A 7 -37.20 -35.98 -0.46
C ASP A 7 -35.92 -35.23 -0.07
N VAL A 8 -34.85 -35.48 -0.83
CA VAL A 8 -33.65 -34.64 -0.81
C VAL A 8 -34.03 -33.37 -1.54
N GLU A 9 -34.57 -32.43 -0.78
CA GLU A 9 -34.79 -31.05 -1.21
C GLU A 9 -33.43 -30.47 -1.62
N ALA A 10 -33.21 -30.42 -2.92
CA ALA A 10 -32.05 -29.80 -3.53
C ALA A 10 -32.04 -28.33 -3.12
N THR A 11 -31.13 -27.98 -2.21
CA THR A 11 -30.83 -26.59 -1.86
C THR A 11 -30.51 -25.84 -3.16
N PRO A 12 -31.23 -24.76 -3.51
CA PRO A 12 -30.92 -24.02 -4.72
C PRO A 12 -29.48 -23.48 -4.65
N PRO A 13 -28.78 -23.34 -5.78
CA PRO A 13 -27.42 -22.81 -5.79
C PRO A 13 -27.46 -21.44 -5.11
N SER A 14 -26.74 -21.33 -3.99
CA SER A 14 -26.59 -20.10 -3.22
C SER A 14 -26.24 -18.97 -4.19
N ALA A 15 -27.23 -18.12 -4.49
CA ALA A 15 -26.96 -16.74 -4.83
C ALA A 15 -26.00 -16.24 -3.75
N ALA A 16 -24.84 -15.72 -4.17
CA ALA A 16 -23.79 -15.25 -3.29
C ALA A 16 -24.43 -14.41 -2.18
N ALA A 17 -24.50 -14.96 -0.96
CA ALA A 17 -24.87 -14.19 0.19
C ALA A 17 -23.85 -13.06 0.24
N GLU A 18 -24.31 -11.81 0.09
CA GLU A 18 -23.46 -10.65 0.29
C GLU A 18 -22.82 -10.83 1.67
N GLU A 19 -21.53 -11.16 1.73
CA GLU A 19 -20.81 -11.24 3.00
C GLU A 19 -20.85 -9.84 3.60
N VAL A 20 -21.80 -9.62 4.52
CA VAL A 20 -21.95 -8.35 5.23
C VAL A 20 -20.90 -8.33 6.32
N CYS A 21 -19.98 -7.39 6.25
CA CYS A 21 -19.00 -7.21 7.31
C CYS A 21 -19.73 -6.75 8.58
N ALA A 22 -19.42 -7.35 9.73
CA ALA A 22 -20.01 -6.97 11.02
C ALA A 22 -19.79 -5.48 11.36
N VAL A 23 -18.72 -4.88 10.82
CA VAL A 23 -18.41 -3.45 10.99
C VAL A 23 -18.96 -2.66 9.81
N ARG A 24 -20.04 -1.90 10.04
CA ARG A 24 -20.74 -1.09 9.02
C ARG A 24 -19.81 -0.13 8.27
N GLN A 25 -18.84 0.48 8.96
CA GLN A 25 -17.91 1.42 8.34
C GLN A 25 -16.99 0.73 7.32
N VAL A 26 -16.57 -0.51 7.61
CA VAL A 26 -15.74 -1.32 6.69
C VAL A 26 -16.58 -1.73 5.49
N ASP A 27 -17.80 -2.22 5.73
CA ASP A 27 -18.74 -2.64 4.68
C ASP A 27 -19.05 -1.52 3.67
N LEU A 28 -19.19 -0.28 4.15
CA LEU A 28 -19.48 0.88 3.31
C LEU A 28 -18.26 1.43 2.57
N THR A 29 -17.04 1.18 3.05
CA THR A 29 -15.82 1.81 2.50
C THR A 29 -15.01 0.88 1.61
N VAL A 30 -14.98 -0.41 1.92
CA VAL A 30 -14.19 -1.43 1.22
C VAL A 30 -15.03 -2.07 0.10
N PRO A 31 -14.58 -2.03 -1.16
CA PRO A 31 -15.22 -2.79 -2.23
C PRO A 31 -15.13 -4.30 -1.98
N LYS A 32 -16.25 -5.02 -2.14
CA LYS A 32 -16.31 -6.49 -1.98
C LYS A 32 -15.78 -7.27 -3.19
N THR A 33 -15.54 -6.60 -4.30
CA THR A 33 -15.09 -7.20 -5.56
C THR A 33 -13.66 -6.77 -5.88
N ASP A 34 -12.80 -7.75 -6.17
CA ASP A 34 -11.46 -7.54 -6.72
C ASP A 34 -11.34 -8.25 -8.07
N ASP A 35 -10.57 -7.65 -9.00
CA ASP A 35 -10.23 -8.27 -10.28
C ASP A 35 -8.78 -8.81 -10.21
N PRO A 36 -8.59 -10.14 -10.17
CA PRO A 36 -7.27 -10.75 -10.05
C PRO A 36 -6.40 -10.64 -11.32
N ALA A 37 -6.99 -10.33 -12.49
CA ALA A 37 -6.25 -10.28 -13.76
C ALA A 37 -5.43 -9.00 -13.94
N LEU A 38 -5.68 -8.00 -13.10
CA LEU A 38 -5.01 -6.72 -13.16
C LEU A 38 -3.51 -6.82 -12.85
N PRO A 39 -2.62 -6.22 -13.67
CA PRO A 39 -1.18 -6.33 -13.48
C PRO A 39 -0.74 -5.66 -12.17
N VAL A 40 0.16 -6.35 -11.48
CA VAL A 40 0.76 -5.94 -10.20
C VAL A 40 2.28 -5.87 -10.40
N LEU A 41 2.98 -5.02 -9.64
CA LEU A 41 4.45 -4.85 -9.67
C LEU A 41 5.02 -4.36 -11.01
N THR A 42 4.41 -3.34 -11.61
CA THR A 42 4.92 -2.71 -12.83
C THR A 42 6.11 -1.79 -12.57
N PHE A 43 6.87 -1.47 -13.62
CA PHE A 43 8.00 -0.54 -13.54
C PHE A 43 7.61 0.83 -12.97
N ARG A 44 6.46 1.37 -13.42
CA ARG A 44 5.95 2.65 -12.90
C ARG A 44 5.68 2.62 -11.40
N MET A 45 5.14 1.51 -10.88
CA MET A 45 4.89 1.34 -9.45
C MET A 45 6.20 1.35 -8.66
N TRP A 46 7.25 0.67 -9.15
CA TRP A 46 8.56 0.68 -8.50
C TRP A 46 9.20 2.07 -8.49
N VAL A 47 9.21 2.75 -9.63
CA VAL A 47 9.82 4.10 -9.73
C VAL A 47 9.07 5.10 -8.84
N LEU A 48 7.74 5.19 -8.96
CA LEU A 48 6.94 6.12 -8.16
C LEU A 48 6.92 5.73 -6.67
N GLY A 49 6.85 4.43 -6.36
CA GLY A 49 6.92 3.89 -5.01
C GLY A 49 8.24 4.20 -4.31
N VAL A 50 9.38 3.88 -4.95
CA VAL A 50 10.69 4.17 -4.38
C VAL A 50 10.93 5.69 -4.29
N ALA A 51 10.58 6.45 -5.31
CA ALA A 51 10.73 7.91 -5.29
C ALA A 51 9.91 8.56 -4.17
N SER A 52 8.64 8.18 -4.02
CA SER A 52 7.78 8.68 -2.94
C SER A 52 8.29 8.27 -1.56
N CYS A 53 8.77 7.04 -1.39
CA CYS A 53 9.37 6.57 -0.15
C CYS A 53 10.61 7.40 0.24
N VAL A 54 11.55 7.59 -0.69
CA VAL A 54 12.77 8.38 -0.45
C VAL A 54 12.44 9.83 -0.14
N LEU A 55 11.53 10.44 -0.90
CA LEU A 55 11.14 11.83 -0.73
C LEU A 55 10.46 12.06 0.63
N LEU A 56 9.48 11.25 1.00
CA LEU A 56 8.81 11.37 2.31
C LEU A 56 9.78 11.12 3.46
N SER A 57 10.66 10.13 3.34
CA SER A 57 11.65 9.83 4.38
C SER A 57 12.60 11.00 4.59
N PHE A 58 13.10 11.60 3.51
CA PHE A 58 13.95 12.78 3.58
C PHE A 58 13.22 13.97 4.22
N VAL A 59 12.02 14.29 3.73
CA VAL A 59 11.24 15.45 4.21
C VAL A 59 10.90 15.30 5.69
N ASN A 60 10.36 14.17 6.10
CA ASN A 60 9.98 13.94 7.50
C ASN A 60 11.20 13.89 8.41
N GLN A 61 12.29 13.25 7.99
CA GLN A 61 13.51 13.22 8.79
C GLN A 61 14.19 14.59 8.90
N PHE A 62 14.08 15.43 7.87
CA PHE A 62 14.59 16.81 7.88
C PHE A 62 13.80 17.70 8.83
N PHE A 63 12.47 17.63 8.81
CA PHE A 63 11.62 18.43 9.70
C PHE A 63 11.64 17.94 11.15
N TRP A 64 11.98 16.68 11.39
CA TRP A 64 12.01 16.11 12.74
C TRP A 64 12.93 16.84 13.74
N TYR A 65 14.04 17.41 13.27
CA TYR A 65 14.98 18.14 14.11
C TYR A 65 14.64 19.63 14.30
N ARG A 66 13.51 20.10 13.74
CA ARG A 66 13.04 21.47 13.92
C ARG A 66 12.27 21.61 15.23
N THR A 67 12.25 22.83 15.77
CA THR A 67 11.48 23.17 16.99
C THR A 67 9.99 22.91 16.82
N GLU A 68 9.45 23.19 15.62
CA GLU A 68 8.09 22.86 15.21
C GLU A 68 8.17 21.87 14.03
N PRO A 69 8.10 20.56 14.29
CA PRO A 69 8.26 19.55 13.26
C PRO A 69 7.00 19.42 12.40
N LEU A 70 7.15 19.60 11.09
CA LEU A 70 6.10 19.31 10.12
C LEU A 70 6.15 17.84 9.71
N MET A 71 4.98 17.19 9.72
CA MET A 71 4.84 15.79 9.31
C MET A 71 4.02 15.67 8.04
N VAL A 72 4.65 15.13 7.00
CA VAL A 72 3.98 14.81 5.73
C VAL A 72 3.53 13.36 5.76
N THR A 73 2.21 13.15 5.65
CA THR A 73 1.61 11.81 5.71
C THR A 73 1.62 11.13 4.34
N ALA A 74 1.45 9.80 4.35
CA ALA A 74 1.29 9.02 3.12
C ALA A 74 0.07 9.42 2.27
N ILE A 75 -0.94 10.07 2.87
CA ILE A 75 -2.13 10.56 2.15
C ILE A 75 -1.74 11.65 1.15
N SER A 76 -0.80 12.53 1.51
CA SER A 76 -0.29 13.55 0.58
C SER A 76 0.35 12.91 -0.66
N ALA A 77 1.13 11.85 -0.46
CA ALA A 77 1.70 11.07 -1.57
C ALA A 77 0.61 10.32 -2.36
N GLN A 78 -0.41 9.76 -1.68
CA GLN A 78 -1.55 9.10 -2.32
C GLN A 78 -2.27 10.03 -3.30
N ILE A 79 -2.47 11.30 -2.94
CA ILE A 79 -3.09 12.30 -3.83
C ILE A 79 -2.16 12.65 -4.98
N ALA A 80 -0.87 12.92 -4.70
CA ALA A 80 0.10 13.33 -5.72
C ALA A 80 0.40 12.25 -6.78
N VAL A 81 0.31 10.97 -6.40
CA VAL A 81 0.59 9.84 -7.29
C VAL A 81 -0.46 9.67 -8.39
N VAL A 82 -1.70 10.15 -8.21
CA VAL A 82 -2.75 10.03 -9.23
C VAL A 82 -2.38 10.77 -10.53
N PRO A 83 -2.11 12.09 -10.52
CA PRO A 83 -1.71 12.80 -11.73
C PRO A 83 -0.36 12.32 -12.26
N LEU A 84 0.60 11.99 -11.38
CA LEU A 84 1.91 11.50 -11.78
C LEU A 84 1.86 10.11 -12.45
N GLY A 85 1.05 9.19 -11.92
CA GLY A 85 0.83 7.87 -12.48
C GLY A 85 0.15 7.94 -13.86
N HIS A 86 -0.79 8.86 -14.03
CA HIS A 86 -1.41 9.14 -15.32
C HIS A 86 -0.47 9.80 -16.33
N LEU A 87 0.32 10.77 -15.90
CA LEU A 87 1.35 11.40 -16.73
C LEU A 87 2.37 10.36 -17.21
N MET A 88 2.87 9.53 -16.29
CA MET A 88 3.83 8.48 -16.59
C MET A 88 3.23 7.39 -17.50
N ALA A 89 1.94 7.06 -17.35
CA ALA A 89 1.25 6.15 -18.25
C ALA A 89 1.08 6.71 -19.68
N ARG A 90 1.00 8.04 -19.84
CA ARG A 90 0.94 8.72 -21.15
C ARG A 90 2.32 8.94 -21.78
N LEU A 91 3.34 9.23 -20.95
CA LEU A 91 4.69 9.53 -21.40
C LEU A 91 5.53 8.28 -21.69
N ILE A 92 5.30 7.17 -20.97
CA ILE A 92 6.09 5.95 -21.18
C ILE A 92 5.54 5.17 -22.38
N PRO A 93 6.35 5.01 -23.44
CA PRO A 93 5.93 4.24 -24.60
C PRO A 93 5.76 2.77 -24.20
N ALA A 94 4.71 2.12 -24.71
CA ALA A 94 4.41 0.69 -24.55
C ALA A 94 5.39 -0.20 -25.33
N THR A 95 6.67 0.03 -25.08
CA THR A 95 7.78 -0.70 -25.66
C THR A 95 7.92 -2.00 -24.89
N VAL A 96 7.72 -3.09 -25.62
CA VAL A 96 7.91 -4.44 -25.09
C VAL A 96 9.38 -4.78 -25.30
N PHE A 97 10.12 -4.84 -24.19
CA PHE A 97 11.52 -5.26 -24.19
C PHE A 97 11.57 -6.80 -24.25
N PHE A 98 12.57 -7.33 -24.95
CA PHE A 98 12.80 -8.79 -25.09
C PHE A 98 11.66 -9.56 -25.78
N LYS A 99 11.12 -9.04 -26.89
CA LYS A 99 10.19 -9.77 -27.77
C LYS A 99 10.81 -11.12 -28.20
N GLY A 100 10.18 -12.23 -27.83
CA GLY A 100 10.57 -13.59 -28.24
C GLY A 100 11.37 -14.40 -27.20
N THR A 101 11.60 -13.87 -26.00
CA THR A 101 12.30 -14.58 -24.90
C THR A 101 11.42 -14.72 -23.66
N ARG A 102 11.74 -15.67 -22.77
CA ARG A 102 11.03 -15.88 -21.49
C ARG A 102 11.04 -14.67 -20.53
N ALA A 103 11.83 -13.63 -20.83
CA ALA A 103 11.97 -12.40 -20.06
C ALA A 103 11.28 -11.18 -20.73
N GLN A 104 10.26 -11.42 -21.55
CA GLN A 104 9.49 -10.34 -22.18
C GLN A 104 8.84 -9.45 -21.11
N PHE A 105 9.19 -8.16 -21.09
CA PHE A 105 8.65 -7.20 -20.13
C PHE A 105 8.23 -5.91 -20.85
N SER A 106 7.00 -5.45 -20.58
CA SER A 106 6.51 -4.17 -21.07
C SER A 106 6.68 -3.12 -19.98
N LEU A 107 7.28 -1.98 -20.33
CA LEU A 107 7.35 -0.83 -19.41
C LEU A 107 6.00 -0.17 -19.17
N ASN A 108 5.02 -0.41 -20.05
CA ASN A 108 3.66 0.09 -19.91
C ASN A 108 2.65 -1.01 -20.28
N PRO A 109 2.29 -1.91 -19.34
CA PRO A 109 1.39 -3.03 -19.61
C PRO A 109 -0.09 -2.63 -19.71
N GLY A 110 -0.46 -1.39 -19.36
CA GLY A 110 -1.84 -0.91 -19.41
C GLY A 110 -2.06 0.40 -18.66
N PRO A 111 -3.30 0.93 -18.60
CA PRO A 111 -3.62 2.16 -17.90
C PRO A 111 -3.31 2.07 -16.39
N PHE A 112 -3.10 3.22 -15.74
CA PHE A 112 -2.81 3.29 -14.30
C PHE A 112 -3.94 2.64 -13.48
N ASN A 113 -3.55 1.69 -12.63
CA ASN A 113 -4.46 0.79 -11.94
C ASN A 113 -4.49 1.07 -10.42
N VAL A 114 -5.62 0.75 -9.78
CA VAL A 114 -5.82 0.87 -8.33
C VAL A 114 -4.79 0.03 -7.56
N LYS A 115 -4.44 -1.18 -8.02
CA LYS A 115 -3.45 -2.04 -7.34
C LYS A 115 -2.07 -1.38 -7.29
N GLU A 116 -1.66 -0.74 -8.38
CA GLU A 116 -0.39 -0.02 -8.43
C GLU A 116 -0.44 1.23 -7.55
N HIS A 117 -1.56 1.94 -7.55
CA HIS A 117 -1.77 3.11 -6.68
C HIS A 117 -1.65 2.73 -5.21
N VAL A 118 -2.36 1.68 -4.78
CA VAL A 118 -2.30 1.15 -3.41
C VAL A 118 -0.87 0.76 -3.04
N LEU A 119 -0.17 0.06 -3.93
CA LEU A 119 1.21 -0.34 -3.68
C LEU A 119 2.17 0.84 -3.56
N ILE A 120 2.05 1.86 -4.42
CA ILE A 120 2.85 3.09 -4.30
C ILE A 120 2.57 3.76 -2.95
N THR A 121 1.31 3.82 -2.51
CA THR A 121 0.95 4.38 -1.20
C THR A 121 1.53 3.58 -0.04
N ILE A 122 1.62 2.25 -0.14
CA ILE A 122 2.29 1.41 0.87
C ILE A 122 3.78 1.78 0.97
N PHE A 123 4.46 1.95 -0.16
CA PHE A 123 5.87 2.41 -0.18
C PHE A 123 6.01 3.81 0.43
N ALA A 124 5.13 4.74 0.06
CA ALA A 124 5.12 6.08 0.64
C ALA A 124 4.88 6.04 2.16
N ASN A 125 4.01 5.16 2.64
CA ASN A 125 3.74 5.00 4.07
C ASN A 125 4.93 4.43 4.84
N ALA A 126 5.67 3.50 4.24
CA ALA A 126 6.92 3.00 4.80
C ALA A 126 7.98 4.12 4.94
N GLY A 127 8.04 5.04 3.96
CA GLY A 127 8.92 6.21 4.01
C GLY A 127 8.43 7.35 4.90
N ALA A 128 7.13 7.43 5.19
CA ALA A 128 6.56 8.48 6.05
C ALA A 128 7.03 8.35 7.50
N GLY A 129 7.27 7.12 7.96
CA GLY A 129 7.69 6.84 9.33
C GLY A 129 9.13 7.25 9.61
N THR A 130 9.37 7.83 10.79
CA THR A 130 10.73 8.11 11.27
C THR A 130 11.35 6.84 11.87
N VAL A 131 12.65 6.66 11.64
CA VAL A 131 13.37 5.47 12.14
C VAL A 131 13.69 5.65 13.63
N TYR A 132 13.22 4.72 14.47
CA TYR A 132 13.40 4.83 15.92
C TYR A 132 14.88 4.90 16.35
N ALA A 133 15.75 4.13 15.70
CA ALA A 133 17.20 4.15 15.96
C ALA A 133 17.83 5.54 15.83
N THR A 134 17.24 6.46 15.04
CA THR A 134 17.71 7.84 14.93
C THR A 134 17.83 8.54 16.29
N HIS A 135 16.92 8.24 17.23
CA HIS A 135 16.98 8.79 18.60
C HIS A 135 18.18 8.26 19.38
N ILE A 136 18.43 6.96 19.29
CA ILE A 136 19.56 6.29 19.97
C ILE A 136 20.88 6.86 19.43
N LEU A 137 21.02 6.93 18.11
CA LEU A 137 22.21 7.46 17.45
C LEU A 137 22.46 8.93 17.82
N SER A 138 21.39 9.72 17.83
CA SER A 138 21.45 11.14 18.21
C SER A 138 21.86 11.30 19.67
N ALA A 139 21.34 10.46 20.57
CA ALA A 139 21.71 10.48 21.98
C ALA A 139 23.18 10.09 22.21
N VAL A 140 23.67 9.04 21.56
CA VAL A 140 25.08 8.61 21.63
C VAL A 140 26.03 9.70 21.12
N LYS A 141 25.66 10.38 20.03
CA LYS A 141 26.48 11.45 19.46
C LYS A 141 26.46 12.71 20.32
N LEU A 142 25.30 13.13 20.83
CA LEU A 142 25.14 14.40 21.55
C LEU A 142 25.56 14.32 23.02
N TYR A 143 25.09 13.29 23.74
CA TYR A 143 25.34 13.15 25.19
C TYR A 143 26.63 12.40 25.49
N TYR A 144 26.90 11.31 24.78
CA TYR A 144 28.07 10.46 25.07
C TYR A 144 29.32 10.84 24.27
N LYS A 145 29.21 11.81 23.34
CA LYS A 145 30.32 12.37 22.54
C LYS A 145 31.16 11.29 21.83
N ARG A 146 30.57 10.13 21.53
CA ARG A 146 31.28 9.03 20.86
C ARG A 146 31.18 9.18 19.34
N PRO A 147 32.29 9.06 18.59
CA PRO A 147 32.23 9.02 17.14
C PRO A 147 31.62 7.68 16.70
N LEU A 148 30.43 7.76 16.11
CA LEU A 148 29.79 6.62 15.45
C LEU A 148 30.11 6.67 13.96
N GLY A 149 30.77 5.64 13.45
CA GLY A 149 30.99 5.47 12.02
C GLY A 149 29.68 5.21 11.26
N PHE A 150 29.71 5.44 9.94
CA PHE A 150 28.56 5.24 9.07
C PHE A 150 28.02 3.79 9.11
N PHE A 151 28.90 2.79 8.99
CA PHE A 151 28.48 1.39 8.94
C PHE A 151 27.83 0.88 10.23
N PRO A 152 28.38 1.12 11.43
CA PRO A 152 27.69 0.76 12.67
C PRO A 152 26.33 1.44 12.83
N ALA A 153 26.24 2.74 12.46
CA ALA A 153 24.99 3.48 12.49
C ALA A 153 23.95 2.85 11.54
N LEU A 154 24.35 2.53 10.31
CA LEU A 154 23.49 1.89 9.31
C LEU A 154 23.02 0.50 9.77
N LEU A 155 23.90 -0.31 10.37
CA LEU A 155 23.52 -1.64 10.87
C LEU A 155 22.51 -1.56 12.02
N VAL A 156 22.67 -0.61 12.94
CA VAL A 156 21.70 -0.39 14.04
C VAL A 156 20.36 0.09 13.47
N MET A 157 20.38 1.02 12.52
CA MET A 157 19.15 1.48 11.87
C MET A 157 18.46 0.34 11.11
N LEU A 158 19.21 -0.46 10.36
CA LEU A 158 18.65 -1.57 9.58
C LEU A 158 18.06 -2.66 10.48
N THR A 159 18.76 -3.06 11.54
CA THR A 159 18.28 -4.12 12.45
C THR A 159 17.01 -3.70 13.18
N THR A 160 16.89 -2.44 13.62
CA THR A 160 15.65 -1.95 14.25
C THR A 160 14.46 -1.96 13.30
N GLN A 161 14.65 -1.58 12.04
CA GLN A 161 13.57 -1.64 11.04
C GLN A 161 13.20 -3.08 10.69
N MET A 162 14.18 -3.97 10.48
CA MET A 162 13.95 -5.39 10.20
C MET A 162 13.21 -6.09 11.35
N LEU A 163 13.55 -5.75 12.60
CA LEU A 163 12.84 -6.26 13.77
C LEU A 163 11.37 -5.80 13.75
N GLY A 164 11.11 -4.51 13.50
CA GLY A 164 9.75 -3.98 13.42
C GLY A 164 8.89 -4.67 12.36
N TYR A 165 9.39 -4.78 11.13
CA TYR A 165 8.68 -5.48 10.05
C TYR A 165 8.56 -6.98 10.30
N GLY A 166 9.55 -7.60 10.96
CA GLY A 166 9.50 -9.00 11.37
C GLY A 166 8.35 -9.29 12.33
N TRP A 167 8.20 -8.49 13.38
CA TRP A 167 7.08 -8.60 14.32
C TRP A 167 5.73 -8.34 13.65
N ALA A 168 5.64 -7.34 12.77
CA ALA A 168 4.42 -7.08 12.00
C ALA A 168 4.00 -8.31 11.17
N GLY A 169 4.97 -9.05 10.60
CA GLY A 169 4.72 -10.30 9.89
C GLY A 169 4.16 -11.41 10.79
N VAL A 170 4.75 -11.62 11.98
CA VAL A 170 4.30 -12.63 12.95
C VAL A 170 2.89 -12.36 13.45
N PHE A 171 2.56 -11.09 13.71
CA PHE A 171 1.24 -10.70 14.22
C PHE A 171 0.16 -10.56 13.14
N ARG A 172 0.50 -10.63 11.85
CA ARG A 172 -0.46 -10.50 10.75
C ARG A 172 -1.68 -11.43 10.90
N LYS A 173 -1.44 -12.69 11.25
CA LYS A 173 -2.52 -13.69 11.46
C LYS A 173 -3.50 -13.31 12.57
N HIS A 174 -3.04 -12.55 13.56
CA HIS A 174 -3.83 -12.20 14.74
C HIS A 174 -4.43 -10.79 14.66
N LEU A 175 -3.77 -9.86 13.95
CA LEU A 175 -4.16 -8.45 13.91
C LEU A 175 -4.75 -7.97 12.57
N VAL A 176 -4.67 -8.79 11.52
CA VAL A 176 -5.09 -8.39 10.16
C VAL A 176 -6.07 -9.38 9.54
N GLU A 177 -5.89 -10.68 9.75
CA GLU A 177 -6.78 -11.71 9.18
C GLU A 177 -8.17 -11.79 9.83
N PRO A 178 -8.34 -11.58 11.16
CA PRO A 178 -9.67 -11.58 11.76
C PRO A 178 -10.49 -10.35 11.33
N GLY A 179 -11.70 -10.58 10.81
CA GLY A 179 -12.59 -9.51 10.33
C GLY A 179 -13.13 -8.57 11.40
N GLU A 180 -12.99 -8.94 12.68
CA GLU A 180 -13.30 -8.07 13.82
C GLU A 180 -12.23 -7.00 14.06
N MET A 181 -10.99 -7.25 13.62
CA MET A 181 -9.86 -6.35 13.82
C MET A 181 -9.79 -5.35 12.66
N TRP A 182 -10.19 -4.11 12.90
CA TRP A 182 -10.18 -3.05 11.89
C TRP A 182 -9.33 -1.86 12.33
N TRP A 183 -8.76 -1.17 11.34
CA TRP A 183 -7.84 -0.05 11.54
C TRP A 183 -8.47 1.24 10.99
N PRO A 184 -9.16 2.05 11.83
CA PRO A 184 -9.90 3.22 11.38
C PRO A 184 -9.07 4.19 10.52
N GLY A 185 -7.79 4.38 10.87
CA GLY A 185 -6.88 5.25 10.11
C GLY A 185 -6.67 4.81 8.66
N ASN A 186 -6.73 3.49 8.39
CA ASN A 186 -6.60 2.95 7.03
C ASN A 186 -7.89 3.14 6.23
N LEU A 187 -9.06 3.22 6.88
CA LEU A 187 -10.33 3.44 6.17
C LEU A 187 -10.37 4.79 5.44
N VAL A 188 -9.66 5.79 5.94
CA VAL A 188 -9.50 7.09 5.25
C VAL A 188 -8.74 6.94 3.93
N GLN A 189 -7.69 6.10 3.91
CA GLN A 189 -6.95 5.83 2.68
C GLN A 189 -7.80 5.02 1.69
N VAL A 190 -8.55 4.04 2.18
CA VAL A 190 -9.43 3.20 1.34
C VAL A 190 -10.57 4.00 0.73
N SER A 191 -11.23 4.86 1.52
CA SER A 191 -12.31 5.72 1.01
C SER A 191 -11.79 6.69 -0.06
N LEU A 192 -10.57 7.21 0.09
CA LEU A 192 -9.94 8.06 -0.91
C LEU A 192 -9.65 7.31 -2.22
N PHE A 193 -9.14 6.07 -2.17
CA PHE A 193 -8.98 5.24 -3.39
C PHE A 193 -10.31 5.03 -4.11
N ARG A 194 -11.40 4.78 -3.37
CA ARG A 194 -12.74 4.62 -3.94
C ARG A 194 -13.26 5.90 -4.58
N TYR A 195 -13.13 7.03 -3.89
CA TYR A 195 -13.58 8.33 -4.39
C TYR A 195 -12.88 8.69 -5.71
N LEU A 196 -11.56 8.55 -5.76
CA LEU A 196 -10.76 8.85 -6.95
C LEU A 196 -11.16 7.99 -8.16
N LYS A 197 -11.51 6.72 -7.94
CA LYS A 197 -12.03 5.84 -8.99
C LYS A 197 -13.39 6.31 -9.52
N ILE A 198 -14.29 6.73 -8.63
CA ILE A 198 -15.63 7.20 -8.99
C ILE A 198 -15.57 8.51 -9.78
N VAL A 199 -14.82 9.50 -9.30
CA VAL A 199 -14.67 10.81 -9.96
C VAL A 199 -14.14 10.65 -11.37
N LYS A 200 -13.13 9.81 -11.56
CA LYS A 200 -12.58 9.54 -12.89
C LYS A 200 -13.58 8.88 -13.83
N ASN A 201 -14.37 7.92 -13.33
CA ASN A 201 -15.42 7.29 -14.14
C ASN A 201 -16.49 8.32 -14.54
N LEU A 202 -16.82 9.27 -13.67
CA LEU A 202 -17.74 10.36 -13.98
C LEU A 202 -17.18 11.29 -15.06
N GLU A 203 -15.94 11.73 -14.96
CA GLU A 203 -15.30 12.58 -15.98
C GLU A 203 -15.28 11.90 -17.35
N SER A 204 -15.01 10.59 -17.42
CA SER A 204 -15.07 9.84 -18.68
C SER A 204 -16.48 9.64 -19.26
N LEU A 205 -17.54 9.94 -18.50
CA LEU A 205 -18.92 9.92 -18.99
C LEU A 205 -19.38 11.28 -19.53
N PHE A 206 -18.62 12.35 -19.26
CA PHE A 206 -18.90 13.71 -19.74
C PHE A 206 -18.01 14.12 -20.94
N GLU A 207 -17.05 13.27 -21.33
CA GLU A 207 -16.28 13.35 -22.59
C GLU A 207 -16.87 12.42 -23.66
#